data_AF-A0AAV1RHM4-F1
#
_entry.id   AF-A0AAV1RHM4-F1
#
_cell.length_a   1.000
_cell.length_b   1.000
_cell.length_c   1.000
_cell.angle_alpha   90.00
_cell.angle_beta   90.00
_cell.angle_gamma   90.00
#
_symmetry.space_group_name_H-M   'P 1'
#
loop_
_entity.id
_entity.type
_entity.pdbx_description
1 polymer ?
#
loop_
_entity_poly.entity_id
_entity_poly.type
_entity_poly.pdbx_seq_one_letter_code
_entity_poly.pdbx_strand_id
1 'polypeptide(L)'
;MSRNSRVLKVLNINNFLELYGQEKNMVTVDEVRKAQRAEGPATIMAIGTSTPPNCVDQSTYPDYYFRITNSEHKTELKEKFKRMCKTDL
;
A
#
# COMPACT_ATOMS: atom_id res chain seq x y z
N MET A 1 -23.46 62.80 -24.18
CA MET A 1 -22.90 64.14 -23.91
C MET A 1 -21.86 63.99 -22.81
N SER A 2 -20.61 64.32 -23.14
CA SER A 2 -19.43 64.30 -22.26
C SER A 2 -19.45 65.47 -21.27
N ARG A 3 -18.92 65.24 -20.05
CA ARG A 3 -18.01 66.11 -19.24
C ARG A 3 -17.97 65.57 -17.78
N ASN A 4 -16.94 64.78 -17.41
CA ASN A 4 -15.75 65.21 -16.64
C ASN A 4 -16.06 65.90 -15.29
N SER A 5 -15.66 65.30 -14.16
CA SER A 5 -14.34 65.57 -13.57
C SER A 5 -14.06 64.69 -12.34
N ARG A 6 -12.77 64.51 -12.10
CA ARG A 6 -12.14 63.66 -11.10
C ARG A 6 -12.30 64.27 -9.70
N VAL A 7 -12.70 63.48 -8.71
CA VAL A 7 -12.17 63.60 -7.35
C VAL A 7 -11.95 62.20 -6.80
N LEU A 8 -10.68 61.83 -6.67
CA LEU A 8 -10.23 60.73 -5.83
C LEU A 8 -10.85 60.88 -4.44
N LYS A 9 -11.64 59.90 -4.01
CA LYS A 9 -11.45 59.35 -2.67
C LYS A 9 -11.04 57.91 -2.86
N VAL A 10 -9.73 57.72 -2.83
CA VAL A 10 -9.11 56.44 -2.49
C VAL A 10 -9.62 56.10 -1.09
N LEU A 11 -10.77 55.44 -1.02
CA LEU A 11 -11.19 54.74 0.19
C LEU A 11 -10.30 53.51 0.24
N ASN A 12 -9.27 53.68 1.06
CA ASN A 12 -8.40 52.68 1.66
C ASN A 12 -8.87 51.23 1.44
N ILE A 13 -8.05 50.42 0.76
CA ILE A 13 -8.25 48.98 0.56
C ILE A 13 -8.44 48.23 1.90
N ASN A 14 -8.11 48.87 3.03
CA ASN A 14 -8.26 48.29 4.36
C ASN A 14 -9.71 48.26 4.91
N ASN A 15 -10.74 48.73 4.20
CA ASN A 15 -12.12 48.76 4.71
C ASN A 15 -13.13 47.83 4.01
N PHE A 16 -12.71 46.90 3.14
CA PHE A 16 -13.62 45.94 2.48
C PHE A 16 -13.63 44.54 3.12
N LEU A 17 -12.95 44.36 4.26
CA LEU A 17 -12.87 43.08 4.99
C LEU A 17 -13.67 43.06 6.31
N GLU A 18 -14.55 44.02 6.56
CA GLU A 18 -15.42 44.02 7.76
C GLU A 18 -16.88 43.59 7.48
N LEU A 19 -17.26 43.30 6.23
CA LEU A 19 -18.67 42.99 5.87
C LEU A 19 -18.94 41.56 5.41
N TYR A 20 -17.92 40.73 5.31
CA TYR A 20 -18.07 39.28 5.29
C TYR A 20 -17.16 38.74 6.37
N GLY A 21 -17.71 38.63 7.59
CA GLY A 21 -17.20 37.75 8.62
C GLY A 21 -17.09 36.35 8.01
N GLN A 22 -15.94 36.07 7.42
CA GLN A 22 -15.55 34.72 7.12
C GLN A 22 -15.39 34.06 8.48
N GLU A 23 -16.41 33.31 8.91
CA GLU A 23 -16.15 32.05 9.58
C GLU A 23 -15.28 31.22 8.61
N LYS A 24 -13.99 31.55 8.50
CA LYS A 24 -12.98 30.54 8.28
C LYS A 24 -13.04 29.72 9.55
N ASN A 25 -13.91 28.72 9.54
CA ASN A 25 -13.99 27.72 10.57
C ASN A 25 -12.57 27.17 10.73
N MET A 26 -11.86 27.63 11.76
CA MET A 26 -10.45 27.33 11.95
C MET A 26 -10.41 25.90 12.44
N VAL A 27 -10.46 24.96 11.51
CA VAL A 27 -10.42 23.53 11.82
C VAL A 27 -9.07 23.26 12.46
N THR A 28 -9.11 22.76 13.68
CA THR A 28 -7.90 22.42 14.42
C THR A 28 -7.30 21.14 13.85
N VAL A 29 -5.98 21.00 13.96
CA VAL A 29 -5.28 19.79 13.50
C VAL A 29 -5.81 18.54 14.21
N ASP A 30 -6.28 18.67 15.45
CA ASP A 30 -6.82 17.56 16.24
C ASP A 30 -8.21 17.11 15.77
N GLU A 31 -9.07 18.05 15.35
CA GLU A 31 -10.37 17.72 14.74
C GLU A 31 -10.21 16.97 13.42
N VAL A 32 -9.28 17.41 12.57
CA VAL A 32 -8.94 16.72 11.31
C VAL A 32 -8.45 15.30 11.61
N ARG A 33 -7.54 15.15 12.57
CA ARG A 33 -6.99 13.84 12.96
C ARG A 33 -8.05 12.91 13.56
N LYS A 34 -9.00 13.44 14.31
CA LYS A 34 -10.10 12.65 14.90
C LYS A 34 -11.05 12.15 13.80
N ALA A 35 -11.40 13.01 12.85
CA ALA A 35 -12.29 12.65 11.73
C ALA A 35 -11.66 11.62 10.76
N GLN A 36 -10.33 11.58 10.64
CA GLN A 36 -9.61 10.66 9.76
C GLN A 36 -9.33 9.28 10.38
N ARG A 37 -9.46 9.12 11.69
CA ARG A 37 -9.13 7.86 12.38
C ARG A 37 -10.22 6.81 12.18
N ALA A 38 -9.81 5.56 12.04
CA ALA A 38 -10.71 4.42 12.15
C ALA A 38 -11.14 4.23 13.61
N GLU A 39 -12.41 3.85 13.83
CA GLU A 39 -12.99 3.69 15.17
C GLU A 39 -12.80 2.26 15.74
N GLY A 40 -12.37 1.30 14.90
CA GLY A 40 -12.32 -0.12 15.24
C GLY A 40 -10.95 -0.77 15.05
N PRO A 41 -10.78 -2.01 15.54
CA PRO A 41 -9.58 -2.79 15.32
C PRO A 41 -9.42 -3.15 13.83
N ALA A 42 -8.17 -3.31 13.39
CA ALA A 42 -7.88 -3.78 12.04
C ALA A 42 -8.45 -5.20 11.82
N THR A 43 -9.14 -5.41 10.70
CA THR A 43 -9.76 -6.70 10.34
C THR A 43 -9.29 -7.12 8.95
N ILE A 44 -8.89 -8.38 8.79
CA ILE A 44 -8.55 -8.93 7.48
C ILE A 44 -9.84 -9.03 6.65
N MET A 45 -9.91 -8.26 5.56
CA MET A 45 -11.09 -8.24 4.69
C MET A 45 -11.07 -9.32 3.61
N ALA A 46 -9.87 -9.71 3.15
CA ALA A 46 -9.69 -10.76 2.16
C ALA A 46 -8.26 -11.33 2.21
N ILE A 47 -8.11 -12.59 1.82
CA ILE A 47 -6.84 -13.25 1.54
C ILE A 47 -6.96 -13.91 0.16
N GLY A 48 -6.02 -13.61 -0.72
CA GLY A 48 -5.89 -14.27 -2.02
C GLY A 48 -4.56 -15.02 -2.09
N THR A 49 -4.59 -16.25 -2.60
CA THR A 49 -3.39 -17.05 -2.89
C THR A 49 -3.40 -17.50 -4.36
N SER A 50 -2.23 -17.72 -4.92
CA SER A 50 -2.06 -18.28 -6.26
C SER A 50 -0.79 -19.11 -6.32
N THR A 51 -0.85 -20.28 -6.93
CA THR A 51 0.31 -21.14 -7.19
C THR A 51 0.35 -21.49 -8.68
N PRO A 52 1.56 -21.65 -9.29
CA PRO A 52 1.69 -22.15 -10.65
C PRO A 52 1.02 -23.53 -10.82
N PRO A 53 0.59 -23.90 -12.04
CA PRO A 53 -0.07 -25.19 -12.29
C PRO A 53 0.89 -26.38 -12.19
N ASN A 54 2.20 -26.15 -12.33
CA ASN A 54 3.19 -27.21 -12.23
C ASN A 54 3.46 -27.55 -10.77
N CYS A 55 3.21 -28.82 -10.41
CA CYS A 55 3.44 -29.36 -9.08
C CYS A 55 4.29 -30.63 -9.22
N VAL A 56 5.32 -30.75 -8.38
CA VAL A 56 6.18 -31.94 -8.33
C VAL A 56 6.05 -32.58 -6.95
N ASP A 57 5.75 -33.87 -6.93
CA ASP A 57 5.58 -34.63 -5.71
C ASP A 57 6.92 -34.79 -4.96
N GLN A 58 6.94 -34.47 -3.68
CA GLN A 58 8.15 -34.47 -2.85
C GLN A 58 8.81 -35.85 -2.74
N SER A 59 8.04 -36.95 -2.82
CA SER A 59 8.59 -38.31 -2.81
C SER A 59 9.42 -38.61 -4.06
N THR A 60 9.07 -37.98 -5.19
CA THR A 60 9.75 -38.15 -6.48
C THR A 60 10.74 -37.02 -6.80
N TYR A 61 10.68 -35.91 -6.07
CA TYR A 61 11.51 -34.73 -6.30
C TYR A 61 13.03 -35.03 -6.27
N PRO A 62 13.57 -35.87 -5.38
CA PRO A 62 14.98 -36.28 -5.44
C PRO A 62 15.39 -36.94 -6.75
N ASP A 63 14.55 -37.80 -7.30
CA ASP A 63 14.85 -38.49 -8.56
C ASP A 63 14.67 -37.54 -9.75
N TYR A 64 13.65 -36.68 -9.72
CA TYR A 64 13.45 -35.64 -10.72
C TYR A 64 14.64 -34.66 -10.78
N TYR A 65 15.05 -34.12 -9.63
CA TYR A 65 16.08 -33.09 -9.52
C TYR A 65 17.45 -33.58 -10.00
N PHE A 66 17.89 -34.77 -9.57
CA PHE A 66 19.21 -35.30 -9.95
C PHE A 66 19.26 -35.74 -11.42
N ARG A 67 18.12 -36.18 -11.99
CA ARG A 67 17.99 -36.48 -13.41
C ARG A 67 18.13 -35.23 -14.28
N ILE A 68 17.40 -34.15 -13.99
CA ILE A 68 17.42 -32.94 -14.82
C ILE A 68 18.74 -32.15 -14.68
N THR A 69 19.44 -32.29 -13.56
CA THR A 69 20.72 -31.62 -13.29
C THR A 69 21.94 -32.46 -13.68
N ASN A 70 21.75 -33.59 -14.37
CA ASN A 70 22.82 -34.52 -14.77
C ASN A 70 23.73 -34.94 -13.60
N SER A 71 23.16 -35.10 -12.40
CA SER A 71 23.88 -35.35 -11.15
C SER A 71 23.64 -36.75 -10.59
N GLU A 72 23.05 -37.65 -11.37
CA GLU A 72 22.66 -39.01 -10.96
C GLU A 72 23.83 -39.85 -10.41
N HIS A 73 25.05 -39.56 -10.85
CA HIS A 73 26.29 -40.18 -10.38
C HIS A 73 26.65 -39.82 -8.92
N LYS A 74 26.06 -38.78 -8.34
CA LYS A 74 26.31 -38.33 -6.96
C LYS A 74 25.40 -39.05 -5.98
N THR A 75 25.54 -40.37 -5.90
CA THR A 75 24.64 -41.27 -5.15
C THR A 75 24.53 -40.93 -3.66
N GLU A 76 25.64 -40.68 -2.96
CA GLU A 76 25.62 -40.31 -1.54
C GLU A 76 24.88 -38.99 -1.28
N LEU A 77 25.05 -38.01 -2.16
CA LEU A 77 24.37 -36.74 -2.07
C LEU A 77 22.86 -36.91 -2.34
N LYS A 78 22.51 -37.76 -3.30
CA LYS A 78 21.13 -38.10 -3.61
C LYS A 78 20.45 -38.80 -2.43
N GLU A 79 21.14 -39.71 -1.74
CA GLU A 79 20.60 -40.36 -0.53
C GLU A 79 20.40 -39.37 0.63
N LYS A 80 21.36 -38.46 0.85
CA LYS A 80 21.19 -37.36 1.80
C LYS A 80 19.99 -36.49 1.44
N PHE A 81 19.84 -36.14 0.17
CA PHE A 81 18.71 -35.36 -0.33
C PHE A 81 17.37 -36.09 -0.18
N LYS A 82 17.32 -37.40 -0.48
CA LYS A 82 16.15 -38.24 -0.22
C LYS A 82 15.72 -38.24 1.24
N ARG A 83 16.66 -38.26 2.18
CA ARG A 83 16.33 -38.13 3.62
C ARG A 83 15.75 -36.76 3.97
N MET A 84 16.27 -35.68 3.40
CA MET A 84 15.72 -34.34 3.61
C MET A 84 14.30 -34.16 3.02
N CYS A 85 14.02 -34.81 1.89
CA CYS A 85 12.71 -34.77 1.25
C CYS A 85 11.67 -35.69 1.91
N LYS A 86 12.09 -36.66 2.74
CA LYS A 86 11.15 -37.43 3.56
C LYS A 86 10.68 -36.55 4.69
N THR A 87 9.37 -36.37 4.81
CA THR A 87 8.76 -35.81 6.01
C THR A 87 8.86 -36.84 7.13
N ASP A 88 9.61 -36.52 8.18
CA ASP A 88 9.52 -37.21 9.47
C ASP A 88 8.17 -36.81 10.11
N LEU A 89 7.09 -37.49 9.74
CA LEU A 89 5.76 -37.37 10.36
C LEU A 89 5.20 -38.77 10.63
#